data_AF-A0A813L8R8-F1
#
_entry.id   AF-A0A813L8R8-F1
#
_cell.length_a   1.000
_cell.length_b   1.000
_cell.length_c   1.000
_cell.angle_alpha   90.00
_cell.angle_beta   90.00
_cell.angle_gamma   90.00
#
_symmetry.space_group_name_H-M   'P 1'
#
loop_
_entity.id
_entity.type
_entity.pdbx_description
1 polymer ?
#
loop_
_entity_poly.entity_id
_entity_poly.type
_entity_poly.pdbx_seq_one_letter_code
_entity_poly.pdbx_strand_id
1 'polypeptide(L)'
;MAARAMPLLGCAGSVRNGSALPPASAKVAAALATATVAGRLLRHRTVATAASRRDRGYEGTSSPTASSSSSAAPCEEGELLELRIESLTSHGQGLARLGPTRWVVMAYGALPGELVELRVTRNFRGRSEARLEQVLEASPDRVVPRCPVFERCSGCQYQHLHYDAQLRWKQQHVQDALSRIAGLQLPPDAVRPTVASPLQYHYRTKLTPHPQEPPPRRQRLAFRGAADGEQRTEAIGFLEEDWGAVRDSSGRRWKQVVDVAYCPIATEAINAALPAARQLAFGSPEQLLLRDTTEDAVVTDGQQIVTEVVPGFGAFSFRAGGFFQNNSSILPAFVQHVIDAAVGPGEAGGNVPDVLLDVYCGVGFFAISAAKRFRLVLGVEVDSTAVSLAQLNAKAQGVSNASFLAADASQGLLRIAQQASVAASQIAVVIDPPRQGLVVLSFIWFLLLLLLVAVVLLLKMFILSPKCI
;
A
#
# COMPACT_ATOMS: atom_id res chain seq x y z
N MET A 1 50.92 -4.41 -4.40
CA MET A 1 52.26 -3.85 -4.63
C MET A 1 52.40 -3.49 -6.11
N ALA A 2 52.67 -2.21 -6.41
CA ALA A 2 53.18 -1.60 -7.64
C ALA A 2 52.54 -2.01 -8.99
N ALA A 3 51.69 -1.21 -9.64
CA ALA A 3 51.93 0.11 -10.26
C ALA A 3 53.15 0.13 -11.23
N ARG A 4 52.88 0.25 -12.53
CA ARG A 4 53.81 0.82 -13.52
C ARG A 4 53.04 1.70 -14.50
N ALA A 5 53.31 3.00 -14.38
CA ALA A 5 52.97 4.06 -15.31
C ALA A 5 54.19 4.38 -16.20
N MET A 6 53.95 4.95 -17.38
CA MET A 6 54.77 5.96 -18.09
C MET A 6 54.25 6.16 -19.54
N PRO A 7 54.53 7.27 -20.24
CA PRO A 7 54.66 8.67 -19.79
C PRO A 7 53.91 9.68 -20.69
N LEU A 8 53.81 10.91 -20.18
CA LEU A 8 53.40 12.14 -20.88
C LEU A 8 54.55 12.73 -21.70
N LEU A 9 54.23 13.36 -22.84
CA LEU A 9 55.04 14.36 -23.52
C LEU A 9 54.12 15.50 -23.98
N GLY A 10 54.38 16.71 -23.46
CA GLY A 10 53.76 17.95 -23.90
C GLY A 10 54.70 18.75 -24.79
N CYS A 11 54.14 19.65 -25.59
CA CYS A 11 54.82 20.84 -26.09
C CYS A 11 53.80 21.98 -26.24
N ALA A 12 54.17 23.12 -25.67
CA ALA A 12 53.45 24.39 -25.67
C ALA A 12 53.81 25.24 -26.90
N GLY A 13 52.92 26.16 -27.29
CA GLY A 13 53.17 27.17 -28.32
C GLY A 13 52.04 28.19 -28.48
N SER A 14 52.19 29.32 -27.77
CA SER A 14 51.46 30.61 -27.84
C SER A 14 51.49 31.23 -29.26
N VAL A 15 50.54 32.06 -29.74
CA VAL A 15 50.41 33.53 -29.53
C VAL A 15 49.10 34.06 -30.18
N ARG A 16 48.69 35.24 -29.71
CA ARG A 16 47.42 35.97 -29.69
C ARG A 16 47.01 36.80 -30.95
N ASN A 17 45.80 37.38 -30.79
CA ASN A 17 45.19 38.61 -31.36
C ASN A 17 44.43 38.43 -32.68
N GLY A 18 43.20 38.91 -32.90
CA GLY A 18 42.27 39.75 -32.14
C GLY A 18 41.44 40.60 -33.12
N SER A 19 40.11 40.62 -33.00
CA SER A 19 39.22 41.72 -33.44
C SER A 19 37.78 41.46 -33.00
N ALA A 20 37.08 42.52 -32.60
CA ALA A 20 35.95 42.52 -31.67
C ALA A 20 34.59 42.93 -32.28
N LEU A 21 33.51 42.50 -31.59
CA LEU A 21 32.17 43.11 -31.38
C LEU A 21 31.18 43.17 -32.58
N PRO A 22 29.82 43.21 -32.35
CA PRO A 22 29.10 43.61 -31.13
C PRO A 22 27.98 42.65 -30.62
N PRO A 23 27.39 42.92 -29.43
CA PRO A 23 26.21 42.22 -28.91
C PRO A 23 24.92 43.03 -29.12
N ALA A 24 23.86 42.35 -29.58
CA ALA A 24 22.45 42.78 -29.56
C ALA A 24 21.62 41.56 -30.01
N SER A 25 20.44 41.20 -29.52
CA SER A 25 19.46 41.92 -28.70
C SER A 25 18.49 40.90 -28.09
N ALA A 26 17.98 41.23 -26.91
CA ALA A 26 16.88 40.56 -26.24
C ALA A 26 15.58 40.68 -27.07
N LYS A 27 14.95 39.53 -27.41
CA LYS A 27 13.53 39.41 -27.84
C LYS A 27 13.12 37.94 -28.08
N VAL A 28 12.91 37.14 -27.04
CA VAL A 28 11.79 36.14 -26.92
C VAL A 28 11.53 35.84 -25.42
N ALA A 29 11.55 36.89 -24.59
CA ALA A 29 11.10 36.83 -23.20
C ALA A 29 10.10 37.98 -22.99
N ALA A 30 8.93 37.86 -23.60
CA ALA A 30 7.83 38.82 -23.49
C ALA A 30 6.50 38.16 -23.86
N ALA A 31 5.89 37.46 -22.90
CA ALA A 31 4.45 37.18 -22.88
C ALA A 31 3.97 36.85 -21.44
N LEU A 32 4.56 37.50 -20.44
CA LEU A 32 4.10 37.48 -19.05
C LEU A 32 4.35 38.89 -18.49
N ALA A 33 3.29 39.50 -17.95
CA ALA A 33 3.22 40.80 -17.26
C ALA A 33 2.88 42.05 -18.11
N THR A 34 1.57 42.32 -18.22
CA THR A 34 1.01 43.65 -17.92
C THR A 34 -0.48 43.56 -17.59
N ALA A 35 -0.82 43.71 -16.31
CA ALA A 35 -2.03 44.40 -15.84
C ALA A 35 -1.89 44.65 -14.33
N THR A 36 -1.20 45.74 -14.01
CA THR A 36 -0.96 46.24 -12.65
C THR A 36 -2.13 47.11 -12.22
N VAL A 37 -2.77 46.73 -11.11
CA VAL A 37 -3.25 47.56 -9.99
C VAL A 37 -4.25 48.70 -10.27
N ALA A 38 -5.43 48.56 -9.66
CA ALA A 38 -6.01 49.61 -8.82
C ALA A 38 -6.52 48.96 -7.53
N GLY A 39 -5.91 49.32 -6.40
CA GLY A 39 -6.19 48.76 -5.09
C GLY A 39 -7.40 49.39 -4.39
N ARG A 40 -7.98 48.63 -3.46
CA ARG A 40 -8.50 49.18 -2.20
C ARG A 40 -8.40 48.14 -1.09
N LEU A 41 -7.67 48.54 -0.05
CA LEU A 41 -7.53 47.90 1.24
C LEU A 41 -8.89 47.67 1.90
N LEU A 42 -9.15 46.44 2.35
CA LEU A 42 -9.93 46.19 3.57
C LEU A 42 -9.32 44.97 4.30
N ARG A 43 -8.74 45.26 5.47
CA ARG A 43 -8.31 44.26 6.46
C ARG A 43 -9.56 43.58 7.02
N HIS A 44 -9.61 42.25 7.01
CA HIS A 44 -10.48 41.55 7.96
C HIS A 44 -9.81 40.31 8.56
N ARG A 45 -9.90 40.29 9.90
CA ARG A 45 -9.43 39.31 10.87
C ARG A 45 -9.79 37.88 10.49
N THR A 46 -8.81 36.97 10.53
CA THR A 46 -9.07 35.53 10.68
C THR A 46 -9.53 35.26 12.11
N VAL A 47 -10.82 34.96 12.24
CA VAL A 47 -11.41 34.38 13.46
C VAL A 47 -11.51 32.87 13.23
N ALA A 48 -10.86 32.12 14.11
CA ALA A 48 -11.10 30.69 14.28
C ALA A 48 -12.51 30.49 14.86
N THR A 49 -13.33 29.67 14.22
CA THR A 49 -14.55 29.13 14.83
C THR A 49 -14.60 27.62 14.68
N ALA A 50 -14.61 26.96 15.84
CA ALA A 50 -15.05 25.60 16.02
C ALA A 50 -16.51 25.47 15.56
N ALA A 51 -16.81 24.42 14.80
CA ALA A 51 -18.18 24.05 14.48
C ALA A 51 -18.35 22.54 14.64
N SER A 52 -19.12 22.18 15.66
CA SER A 52 -19.66 20.85 15.93
C SER A 52 -20.43 20.33 14.72
N ARG A 53 -20.14 19.11 14.28
CA ARG A 53 -21.02 18.35 13.38
C ARG A 53 -22.29 17.97 14.17
N ARG A 54 -23.41 18.59 13.82
CA ARG A 54 -24.76 18.07 14.07
C ARG A 54 -25.19 17.28 12.85
N ASP A 55 -25.56 16.03 13.07
CA ASP A 55 -26.28 15.18 12.13
C ASP A 55 -27.57 15.88 11.67
N ARG A 56 -27.84 15.86 10.36
CA ARG A 56 -29.16 16.08 9.79
C ARG A 56 -29.55 14.86 8.97
N GLY A 57 -30.71 14.32 9.30
CA GLY A 57 -31.25 13.06 8.83
C GLY A 57 -31.62 13.05 7.35
N TYR A 58 -31.56 11.83 6.83
CA TYR A 58 -32.14 11.42 5.57
C TYR A 58 -33.37 10.57 5.93
N GLU A 59 -34.56 11.10 5.65
CA GLU A 59 -35.84 10.38 5.76
C GLU A 59 -35.98 9.42 4.57
N GLY A 60 -36.10 8.13 4.87
CA GLY A 60 -36.32 7.06 3.89
C GLY A 60 -37.22 5.98 4.48
N THR A 61 -38.50 6.04 4.11
CA THR A 61 -39.54 5.00 4.03
C THR A 61 -39.41 3.72 4.86
N SER A 62 -40.42 3.54 5.71
CA SER A 62 -40.70 2.42 6.62
C SER A 62 -40.88 1.05 5.95
N SER A 63 -40.27 0.02 6.55
CA SER A 63 -40.63 -1.41 6.46
C SER A 63 -39.99 -2.14 7.66
N PRO A 64 -40.53 -3.30 8.09
CA PRO A 64 -40.92 -3.52 9.48
C PRO A 64 -39.75 -3.83 10.43
N THR A 65 -39.95 -3.34 11.64
CA THR A 65 -39.10 -3.42 12.83
C THR A 65 -38.67 -4.85 13.18
N ALA A 66 -37.41 -5.20 12.91
CA ALA A 66 -36.69 -6.16 13.72
C ALA A 66 -36.08 -5.40 14.90
N SER A 67 -36.60 -5.66 16.10
CA SER A 67 -36.11 -5.11 17.36
C SER A 67 -34.63 -5.48 17.57
N SER A 68 -33.73 -4.53 17.29
CA SER A 68 -32.33 -4.69 17.68
C SER A 68 -32.21 -4.43 19.19
N SER A 69 -32.39 -5.47 19.99
CA SER A 69 -31.97 -5.43 21.39
C SER A 69 -30.47 -5.11 21.44
N SER A 70 -30.11 -4.02 22.11
CA SER A 70 -28.73 -3.80 22.52
C SER A 70 -28.47 -4.77 23.67
N SER A 71 -28.16 -6.03 23.37
CA SER A 71 -27.69 -6.95 24.40
C SER A 71 -26.39 -6.38 24.98
N ALA A 72 -26.38 -6.19 26.30
CA ALA A 72 -25.15 -5.98 27.03
C ALA A 72 -24.17 -7.11 26.71
N ALA A 73 -22.86 -6.83 26.80
CA ALA A 73 -21.86 -7.84 26.58
C ALA A 73 -22.05 -8.98 27.62
N PRO A 74 -22.07 -10.25 27.19
CA PRO A 74 -22.25 -11.40 28.06
C PRO A 74 -21.02 -11.74 28.91
N CYS A 75 -19.92 -11.00 28.72
CA CYS A 75 -18.66 -11.15 29.45
C CYS A 75 -18.11 -9.77 29.83
N GLU A 76 -17.37 -9.66 30.92
CA GLU A 76 -16.77 -8.43 31.42
C GLU A 76 -15.33 -8.23 30.93
N GLU A 77 -14.85 -6.98 30.88
CA GLU A 77 -13.44 -6.71 30.58
C GLU A 77 -12.56 -7.27 31.71
N GLY A 78 -11.52 -8.02 31.36
CA GLY A 78 -10.62 -8.71 32.28
C GLY A 78 -11.01 -10.15 32.61
N GLU A 79 -12.24 -10.57 32.28
CA GLU A 79 -12.74 -11.94 32.47
C GLU A 79 -11.91 -12.94 31.66
N LEU A 80 -11.70 -14.14 32.22
CA LEU A 80 -11.08 -15.27 31.53
C LEU A 80 -12.16 -16.18 30.96
N LEU A 81 -12.04 -16.49 29.67
CA LEU A 81 -12.96 -17.33 28.92
C LEU A 81 -12.20 -18.52 28.35
N GLU A 82 -12.71 -19.73 28.60
CA GLU A 82 -12.26 -20.93 27.90
C GLU A 82 -13.12 -21.13 26.65
N LEU A 83 -12.51 -21.04 25.46
CA LEU A 83 -13.24 -21.11 24.18
C LEU A 83 -12.49 -21.94 23.15
N ARG A 84 -13.27 -22.65 22.32
CA ARG A 84 -12.74 -23.27 21.11
C ARG A 84 -12.81 -22.30 19.95
N ILE A 85 -11.70 -22.12 19.25
CA ILE A 85 -11.60 -21.23 18.09
C ILE A 85 -12.13 -21.94 16.84
N GLU A 86 -13.04 -21.29 16.14
CA GLU A 86 -13.72 -21.86 14.98
C GLU A 86 -13.03 -21.50 13.65
N SER A 87 -12.61 -20.24 13.51
CA SER A 87 -12.04 -19.71 12.27
C SER A 87 -11.13 -18.52 12.54
N LEU A 88 -10.61 -17.88 11.49
CA LEU A 88 -9.91 -16.59 11.58
C LEU A 88 -10.72 -15.46 10.95
N THR A 89 -10.49 -14.23 11.41
CA THR A 89 -10.89 -13.00 10.71
C THR A 89 -9.93 -12.70 9.55
N SER A 90 -10.31 -11.74 8.70
CA SER A 90 -9.43 -11.22 7.64
C SER A 90 -8.13 -10.60 8.15
N HIS A 91 -8.10 -10.19 9.42
CA HIS A 91 -6.93 -9.63 10.09
C HIS A 91 -6.12 -10.69 10.86
N GLY A 92 -6.53 -11.96 10.79
CA GLY A 92 -5.81 -13.07 11.39
C GLY A 92 -6.10 -13.31 12.87
N GLN A 93 -7.18 -12.74 13.41
CA GLN A 93 -7.62 -13.00 14.77
C GLN A 93 -8.47 -14.26 14.81
N GLY A 94 -8.30 -15.10 15.84
CA GLY A 94 -9.20 -16.21 16.12
C GLY A 94 -10.64 -15.73 16.31
N LEU A 95 -11.60 -16.51 15.84
CA LEU A 95 -13.02 -16.25 15.97
C LEU A 95 -13.66 -17.37 16.79
N ALA A 96 -14.32 -17.01 17.88
CA ALA A 96 -15.13 -17.92 18.67
C ALA A 96 -16.52 -17.32 18.94
N ARG A 97 -17.51 -18.17 19.20
CA ARG A 97 -18.84 -17.73 19.67
C ARG A 97 -19.02 -18.08 21.14
N LEU A 98 -19.58 -17.16 21.91
CA LEU A 98 -19.85 -17.37 23.34
C LEU A 98 -21.23 -18.01 23.53
N GLY A 99 -21.25 -19.30 23.90
CA GLY A 99 -22.48 -20.05 24.20
C GLY A 99 -23.47 -20.16 23.01
N PRO A 100 -24.78 -20.34 23.26
CA PRO A 100 -25.80 -20.37 22.19
C PRO A 100 -26.12 -18.98 21.62
N THR A 101 -25.37 -17.94 21.99
CA THR A 101 -25.64 -16.57 21.57
C THR A 101 -25.01 -16.27 20.21
N ARG A 102 -25.44 -15.18 19.57
CA ARG A 102 -24.75 -14.64 18.37
C ARG A 102 -23.52 -13.81 18.71
N TRP A 103 -23.05 -13.83 19.96
CA TRP A 103 -21.94 -13.01 20.41
C TRP A 103 -20.60 -13.59 19.96
N VAL A 104 -19.77 -12.73 19.36
CA VAL A 104 -18.50 -13.11 18.76
C VAL A 104 -17.33 -12.60 19.59
N VAL A 105 -16.35 -13.45 19.83
CA VAL A 105 -15.07 -13.11 20.47
C VAL A 105 -13.96 -13.15 19.42
N MET A 106 -13.27 -12.03 19.24
CA MET A 106 -12.08 -11.88 18.41
C MET A 106 -10.85 -12.10 19.28
N ALA A 107 -10.22 -13.26 19.13
CA ALA A 107 -9.15 -13.78 19.96
C ALA A 107 -7.79 -13.63 19.25
N TYR A 108 -6.99 -12.62 19.58
CA TYR A 108 -5.69 -12.50 18.90
C TYR A 108 -4.67 -13.49 19.48
N GLY A 109 -3.84 -14.03 18.60
CA GLY A 109 -2.85 -15.05 18.91
C GLY A 109 -3.39 -16.48 18.91
N ALA A 110 -4.71 -16.67 18.78
CA ALA A 110 -5.36 -17.98 18.77
C ALA A 110 -5.67 -18.45 17.34
N LEU A 111 -5.54 -19.76 17.09
CA LEU A 111 -5.70 -20.38 15.78
C LEU A 111 -6.95 -21.28 15.70
N PRO A 112 -7.49 -21.55 14.50
CA PRO A 112 -8.65 -22.43 14.37
C PRO A 112 -8.37 -23.84 14.87
N GLY A 113 -9.38 -24.42 15.53
CA GLY A 113 -9.33 -25.75 16.14
C GLY A 113 -8.82 -25.75 17.58
N GLU A 114 -8.18 -24.68 18.04
CA GLU A 114 -7.60 -24.63 19.39
C GLU A 114 -8.64 -24.49 20.49
N LEU A 115 -8.36 -25.14 21.62
CA LEU A 115 -8.99 -24.81 22.89
C LEU A 115 -8.04 -23.87 23.65
N VAL A 116 -8.53 -22.70 24.03
CA VAL A 116 -7.69 -21.62 24.60
C VAL A 116 -8.37 -20.95 25.78
N GLU A 117 -7.55 -20.46 26.71
CA GLU A 117 -7.95 -19.49 27.71
C GLU A 117 -7.65 -18.07 27.19
N LEU A 118 -8.68 -17.23 27.16
CA LEU A 118 -8.65 -15.88 26.63
C LEU A 118 -9.02 -14.88 27.71
N ARG A 119 -8.25 -13.80 27.84
CA ARG A 119 -8.66 -12.64 28.64
C ARG A 119 -9.40 -11.64 27.78
N VAL A 120 -10.65 -11.34 28.11
CA VAL A 120 -11.43 -10.27 27.47
C VAL A 120 -10.71 -8.96 27.70
N THR A 121 -10.33 -8.28 26.62
CA THR A 121 -9.65 -6.98 26.69
C THR A 121 -10.61 -5.84 26.48
N ARG A 122 -11.65 -6.05 25.67
CA ARG A 122 -12.61 -4.99 25.37
C ARG A 122 -13.96 -5.51 24.88
N ASN A 123 -15.02 -4.83 25.29
CA ASN A 123 -16.36 -5.07 24.79
C ASN A 123 -16.82 -4.00 23.78
N PHE A 124 -17.49 -4.45 22.72
CA PHE A 124 -18.15 -3.62 21.72
C PHE A 124 -19.60 -4.07 21.55
N ARG A 125 -20.38 -3.33 20.74
CA ARG A 125 -21.73 -3.76 20.37
C ARG A 125 -21.64 -5.05 19.52
N GLY A 126 -22.14 -6.15 20.06
CA GLY A 126 -22.26 -7.45 19.37
C GLY A 126 -20.97 -8.26 19.27
N ARG A 127 -19.87 -7.81 19.90
CA ARG A 127 -18.60 -8.56 19.92
C ARG A 127 -17.72 -8.16 21.11
N SER A 128 -16.78 -9.04 21.42
CA SER A 128 -15.68 -8.77 22.35
C SER A 128 -14.34 -9.02 21.66
N GLU A 129 -13.32 -8.32 22.10
CA GLU A 129 -11.92 -8.59 21.78
C GLU A 129 -11.27 -9.22 23.01
N ALA A 130 -10.40 -10.20 22.77
CA ALA A 130 -9.73 -10.94 23.83
C ALA A 130 -8.32 -11.33 23.41
N ARG A 131 -7.41 -11.40 24.39
CA ARG A 131 -6.03 -11.85 24.20
C ARG A 131 -5.83 -13.26 24.68
N LEU A 132 -5.05 -14.03 23.94
CA LEU A 132 -4.60 -15.34 24.37
C LEU A 132 -3.79 -15.22 25.67
N GLU A 133 -4.20 -15.98 26.68
CA GLU A 133 -3.41 -16.19 27.91
C GLU A 133 -2.73 -17.56 27.88
N GLN A 134 -3.48 -18.58 27.47
CA GLN A 134 -2.96 -19.95 27.42
C GLN A 134 -3.60 -20.75 26.28
N VAL A 135 -2.79 -21.57 25.62
CA VAL A 135 -3.27 -22.63 24.73
C VAL A 135 -3.42 -23.92 25.53
N LEU A 136 -4.65 -24.43 25.62
CA LEU A 136 -4.98 -25.66 26.34
C LEU A 136 -4.86 -26.88 25.41
N GLU A 137 -5.35 -26.74 24.17
CA GLU A 137 -5.16 -27.70 23.08
C GLU A 137 -4.66 -26.95 21.84
N ALA A 138 -3.43 -27.24 21.41
CA ALA A 138 -2.82 -26.57 20.27
C ALA A 138 -3.31 -27.11 18.93
N SER A 139 -3.39 -26.22 17.93
CA SER A 139 -3.64 -26.60 16.55
C SER A 139 -2.42 -27.35 16.00
N PRO A 140 -2.59 -28.37 15.14
CA PRO A 140 -1.46 -29.01 14.47
C PRO A 140 -0.66 -28.05 13.58
N ASP A 141 -1.29 -26.94 13.14
CA ASP A 141 -0.62 -25.90 12.34
C ASP A 141 0.07 -24.83 13.23
N ARG A 142 0.01 -24.91 14.57
CA ARG A 142 0.69 -23.96 15.45
C ARG A 142 2.21 -24.18 15.40
N VAL A 143 2.94 -23.08 15.24
CA VAL A 143 4.40 -23.05 15.34
C VAL A 143 4.85 -21.96 16.30
N VAL A 144 6.08 -22.06 16.79
CA VAL A 144 6.70 -21.02 17.61
C VAL A 144 7.12 -19.85 16.70
N PRO A 145 6.65 -18.61 16.95
CA PRO A 145 7.10 -17.43 16.20
C PRO A 145 8.62 -17.25 16.28
N ARG A 146 9.25 -16.85 15.16
CA ARG A 146 10.69 -16.50 15.17
C ARG A 146 10.96 -15.13 15.79
N CYS A 147 10.00 -14.22 15.75
CA CYS A 147 10.13 -12.89 16.33
C CYS A 147 9.80 -12.93 17.83
N PRO A 148 10.74 -12.53 18.72
CA PRO A 148 10.54 -12.59 20.16
C PRO A 148 9.46 -11.62 20.68
N VAL A 149 9.13 -10.60 19.89
CA VAL A 149 8.10 -9.60 20.23
C VAL A 149 6.82 -9.78 19.41
N PHE A 150 6.66 -10.92 18.73
CA PHE A 150 5.52 -11.18 17.84
C PHE A 150 4.16 -10.99 18.52
N GLU A 151 4.02 -11.46 19.76
CA GLU A 151 2.73 -11.44 20.49
C GLU A 151 2.24 -10.04 20.86
N ARG A 152 3.14 -9.05 20.79
CA ARG A 152 2.86 -7.65 21.12
C ARG A 152 2.90 -6.74 19.90
N CYS A 153 3.82 -6.99 18.98
CA CYS A 153 4.07 -6.15 17.81
C CYS A 153 3.02 -6.36 16.72
N SER A 154 2.32 -5.29 16.32
CA SER A 154 1.31 -5.32 15.24
C SER A 154 1.86 -5.53 13.82
N GLY A 155 3.18 -5.70 13.67
CA GLY A 155 3.85 -5.80 12.37
C GLY A 155 3.59 -7.11 11.61
N CYS A 156 3.18 -8.19 12.30
CA CYS A 156 2.97 -9.51 11.70
C CYS A 156 1.72 -10.17 12.29
N GLN A 157 0.94 -10.87 11.45
CA GLN A 157 -0.30 -11.53 11.88
C GLN A 157 -0.14 -13.04 12.12
N TYR A 158 0.75 -13.71 11.39
CA TYR A 158 0.69 -15.19 11.26
C TYR A 158 1.98 -15.93 11.63
N GLN A 159 2.95 -15.34 12.34
CA GLN A 159 4.21 -16.07 12.63
C GLN A 159 4.02 -17.32 13.51
N HIS A 160 2.89 -17.42 14.22
CA HIS A 160 2.51 -18.58 15.02
C HIS A 160 1.75 -19.65 14.22
N LEU A 161 1.50 -19.42 12.92
CA LEU A 161 0.80 -20.32 12.02
C LEU A 161 1.77 -20.88 10.97
N HIS A 162 1.81 -22.20 10.79
CA HIS A 162 2.66 -22.85 9.80
C HIS A 162 2.43 -22.28 8.39
N TYR A 163 3.49 -22.11 7.60
CA TYR A 163 3.44 -21.36 6.35
C TYR A 163 2.41 -21.92 5.36
N ASP A 164 2.32 -23.23 5.20
CA ASP A 164 1.33 -23.85 4.31
C ASP A 164 -0.11 -23.55 4.74
N ALA A 165 -0.36 -23.47 6.05
CA ALA A 165 -1.65 -23.08 6.58
C ALA A 165 -1.95 -21.59 6.30
N GLN A 166 -0.94 -20.73 6.34
CA GLN A 166 -1.09 -19.33 5.90
C GLN A 166 -1.51 -19.24 4.43
N LEU A 167 -0.94 -20.06 3.55
CA LEU A 167 -1.28 -20.08 2.12
C LEU A 167 -2.73 -20.55 1.89
N ARG A 168 -3.14 -21.63 2.58
CA ARG A 168 -4.53 -22.12 2.55
C ARG A 168 -5.51 -21.05 3.04
N TRP A 169 -5.17 -20.35 4.12
CA TRP A 169 -6.04 -19.33 4.70
C TRP A 169 -6.19 -18.10 3.81
N LYS A 170 -5.11 -17.67 3.14
CA LYS A 170 -5.18 -16.58 2.17
C LYS A 170 -6.06 -16.95 0.97
N GLN A 171 -5.98 -18.19 0.50
CA GLN A 171 -6.85 -18.69 -0.57
C GLN A 171 -8.32 -18.68 -0.13
N GLN A 172 -8.61 -19.25 1.05
CA GLN A 172 -9.96 -19.25 1.62
C GLN A 172 -10.49 -17.83 1.81
N HIS A 173 -9.65 -16.90 2.24
CA HIS A 173 -10.06 -15.51 2.45
C HIS A 173 -10.54 -14.84 1.16
N VAL A 174 -9.84 -15.07 0.03
CA VAL A 174 -10.27 -14.58 -1.28
C VAL A 174 -11.58 -15.24 -1.70
N GLN A 175 -11.72 -16.55 -1.49
CA GLN A 175 -12.95 -17.28 -1.82
C GLN A 175 -14.16 -16.80 -1.00
N ASP A 176 -13.98 -16.56 0.30
CA ASP A 176 -14.99 -16.02 1.19
C ASP A 176 -15.39 -14.59 0.80
N ALA A 177 -14.42 -13.75 0.41
CA ALA A 177 -14.70 -12.39 -0.05
C ALA A 177 -15.54 -12.40 -1.33
N LEU A 178 -15.18 -13.21 -2.32
CA LEU A 178 -15.92 -13.28 -3.58
C LEU A 178 -17.33 -13.86 -3.40
N SER A 179 -17.47 -14.88 -2.55
CA SER A 179 -18.77 -15.53 -2.33
C SER A 179 -19.69 -14.71 -1.43
N ARG A 180 -19.19 -14.19 -0.30
CA ARG A 180 -20.01 -13.51 0.71
C ARG A 180 -20.18 -12.01 0.47
N ILE A 181 -19.16 -11.33 -0.05
CA ILE A 181 -19.21 -9.87 -0.27
C ILE A 181 -19.70 -9.57 -1.68
N ALA A 182 -19.12 -10.22 -2.69
CA ALA A 182 -19.55 -10.02 -4.08
C ALA A 182 -20.77 -10.86 -4.48
N GLY A 183 -21.20 -11.81 -3.64
CA GLY A 183 -22.38 -12.64 -3.90
C GLY A 183 -22.19 -13.64 -5.05
N LEU A 184 -20.95 -13.94 -5.42
CA LEU A 184 -20.63 -14.80 -6.57
C LEU A 184 -20.76 -16.27 -6.18
N GLN A 185 -21.45 -17.05 -7.01
CA GLN A 185 -21.45 -18.50 -6.92
C GLN A 185 -20.21 -19.01 -7.67
N LEU A 186 -19.23 -19.49 -6.93
CA LEU A 186 -17.95 -19.95 -7.47
C LEU A 186 -17.80 -21.46 -7.31
N PRO A 187 -17.27 -22.18 -8.31
CA PRO A 187 -16.87 -23.56 -8.12
C PRO A 187 -15.73 -23.67 -7.08
N PRO A 188 -15.53 -24.85 -6.45
CA PRO A 188 -14.54 -25.04 -5.38
C PRO A 188 -13.11 -24.64 -5.77
N ASP A 189 -12.76 -24.76 -7.06
CA ASP A 189 -11.44 -24.49 -7.64
C ASP A 189 -11.33 -23.12 -8.34
N ALA A 190 -12.36 -22.27 -8.25
CA ALA A 190 -12.36 -20.94 -8.88
C ALA A 190 -11.20 -20.05 -8.40
N VAL A 191 -10.83 -20.19 -7.12
CA VAL A 191 -9.69 -19.48 -6.54
C VAL A 191 -8.50 -20.42 -6.55
N ARG A 192 -7.51 -20.11 -7.40
CA ARG A 192 -6.27 -20.88 -7.49
C ARG A 192 -5.49 -20.87 -6.16
N PRO A 193 -4.62 -21.87 -5.91
CA PRO A 193 -3.75 -21.88 -4.75
C PRO A 193 -2.91 -20.60 -4.63
N THR A 194 -2.73 -20.13 -3.39
CA THR A 194 -1.89 -18.96 -3.10
C THR A 194 -0.44 -19.25 -3.48
N VAL A 195 0.15 -18.39 -4.31
CA VAL A 195 1.57 -18.49 -4.68
C VAL A 195 2.45 -18.16 -3.47
N ALA A 196 3.35 -19.08 -3.14
CA ALA A 196 4.32 -18.90 -2.05
C ALA A 196 5.36 -17.83 -2.39
N SER A 197 5.77 -17.07 -1.38
CA SER A 197 6.96 -16.23 -1.44
C SER A 197 8.20 -17.12 -1.40
N PRO A 198 9.21 -16.89 -2.27
CA PRO A 198 10.48 -17.61 -2.19
C PRO A 198 11.18 -17.47 -0.83
N LEU A 199 10.98 -16.32 -0.18
CA LEU A 199 11.48 -16.05 1.17
C LEU A 199 10.33 -15.84 2.16
N GLN A 200 10.37 -16.54 3.30
CA GLN A 200 9.41 -16.38 4.40
C GLN A 200 9.89 -15.39 5.48
N TYR A 201 11.20 -15.17 5.54
CA TYR A 201 11.90 -14.23 6.42
C TYR A 201 12.91 -13.45 5.57
N HIS A 202 13.41 -12.32 6.07
CA HIS A 202 14.37 -11.48 5.34
C HIS A 202 13.91 -10.98 3.97
N TYR A 203 12.61 -10.95 3.71
CA TYR A 203 12.06 -10.54 2.43
C TYR A 203 11.73 -9.05 2.37
N ARG A 204 11.57 -8.39 3.53
CA ARG A 204 10.99 -7.05 3.62
C ARG A 204 12.05 -5.97 3.45
N THR A 205 11.97 -5.24 2.34
CA THR A 205 12.94 -4.22 1.91
C THR A 205 12.60 -2.79 2.38
N LYS A 206 11.52 -2.61 3.14
CA LYS A 206 11.17 -1.32 3.75
C LYS A 206 10.63 -1.48 5.16
N LEU A 207 11.25 -0.83 6.13
CA LEU A 207 10.73 -0.63 7.47
C LEU A 207 10.50 0.85 7.74
N THR A 208 9.46 1.13 8.51
CA THR A 208 9.17 2.50 8.96
C THR A 208 8.82 2.53 10.45
N PRO A 209 9.77 2.21 11.35
CA PRO A 209 9.49 2.19 12.78
C PRO A 209 9.24 3.59 13.34
N HIS A 210 8.39 3.66 14.36
CA HIS A 210 7.97 4.86 15.06
C HIS A 210 8.73 5.01 16.37
N PRO A 211 9.31 6.18 16.66
CA PRO A 211 9.71 6.52 18.02
C PRO A 211 8.49 6.62 18.94
N GLN A 212 8.62 6.20 20.20
CA GLN A 212 7.59 6.38 21.21
C GLN A 212 7.37 7.87 21.49
N GLU A 213 6.15 8.35 21.24
CA GLU A 213 5.78 9.71 21.61
C GLU A 213 5.83 9.87 23.14
N PRO A 214 6.36 11.00 23.66
CA PRO A 214 6.38 11.24 25.10
C PRO A 214 4.95 11.32 25.66
N PRO A 215 4.72 10.88 26.91
CA PRO A 215 3.39 10.93 27.50
C PRO A 215 2.90 12.38 27.63
N PRO A 216 1.57 12.62 27.56
CA PRO A 216 0.98 13.95 27.74
C PRO A 216 1.43 14.61 29.06
N ARG A 217 1.69 15.93 29.03
CA ARG A 217 2.24 16.70 30.18
C ARG A 217 1.54 16.43 31.53
N ARG A 218 0.23 16.19 31.53
CA ARG A 218 -0.58 15.96 32.74
C ARG A 218 -0.37 14.57 33.38
N GLN A 219 0.18 13.61 32.66
CA GLN A 219 0.46 12.25 33.16
C GLN A 219 1.91 12.07 33.64
N ARG A 220 2.80 13.03 33.40
CA ARG A 220 4.20 12.98 33.89
C ARG A 220 4.32 12.85 35.41
N LEU A 221 3.30 13.24 36.17
CA LEU A 221 3.26 13.14 37.64
C LEU A 221 2.67 11.81 38.13
N ALA A 222 1.75 11.17 37.40
CA ALA A 222 1.17 9.88 37.76
C ALA A 222 2.16 8.71 37.53
N PHE A 223 3.08 8.87 36.58
CA PHE A 223 4.14 7.88 36.31
C PHE A 223 5.36 7.98 37.25
N ARG A 224 5.40 8.93 38.19
CA ARG A 224 6.46 9.00 39.21
C ARG A 224 6.33 7.94 40.32
N GLY A 225 5.24 7.17 40.34
CA GLY A 225 4.95 6.16 41.37
C GLY A 225 5.22 4.71 40.96
N ALA A 226 5.70 4.45 39.74
CA ALA A 226 6.17 3.10 39.38
C ALA A 226 7.53 2.90 40.07
N ALA A 227 7.51 2.19 41.20
CA ALA A 227 8.71 1.65 41.82
C ALA A 227 9.48 0.83 40.78
N ASP A 228 10.80 0.94 40.84
CA ASP A 228 11.80 0.33 39.95
C ASP A 228 12.04 1.07 38.62
N GLY A 229 12.77 2.19 38.72
CA GLY A 229 13.96 2.49 37.90
C GLY A 229 13.98 2.40 36.36
N GLU A 230 12.89 2.10 35.64
CA GLU A 230 12.98 1.75 34.22
C GLU A 230 12.61 2.89 33.26
N GLN A 231 13.58 3.19 32.39
CA GLN A 231 13.53 4.05 31.21
C GLN A 231 12.28 3.78 30.36
N ARG A 232 11.40 4.79 30.19
CA ARG A 232 10.20 4.65 29.32
C ARG A 232 10.03 5.75 28.27
N THR A 233 11.11 6.18 27.63
CA THR A 233 11.03 7.13 26.49
C THR A 233 11.93 6.80 25.30
N GLU A 234 12.43 5.56 25.17
CA GLU A 234 13.43 5.21 24.14
C GLU A 234 12.98 4.17 23.11
N ALA A 235 11.76 3.63 23.24
CA ALA A 235 11.27 2.59 22.34
C ALA A 235 11.14 3.13 20.90
N ILE A 236 11.71 2.40 19.95
CA ILE A 236 11.57 2.64 18.52
C ILE A 236 11.13 1.34 17.87
N GLY A 237 9.99 1.33 17.19
CA GLY A 237 9.48 0.09 16.62
C GLY A 237 8.09 0.23 16.04
N PHE A 238 7.21 -0.72 16.32
CA PHE A 238 5.85 -0.71 15.76
C PHE A 238 4.84 -0.61 16.89
N LEU A 239 3.61 -0.24 16.53
CA LEU A 239 2.55 -0.13 17.51
C LEU A 239 2.31 -1.48 18.17
N GLU A 240 2.08 -1.44 19.48
CA GLU A 240 1.56 -2.58 20.21
C GLU A 240 0.14 -2.89 19.74
N GLU A 241 -0.19 -4.17 19.62
CA GLU A 241 -1.56 -4.62 19.38
C GLU A 241 -2.44 -4.14 20.56
N ASP A 242 -3.53 -3.43 20.28
CA ASP A 242 -4.20 -2.54 21.24
C ASP A 242 -5.09 -3.32 22.23
N TRP A 243 -4.46 -3.93 23.25
CA TRP A 243 -5.08 -4.70 24.33
C TRP A 243 -5.65 -3.86 25.48
N GLY A 244 -6.19 -2.68 25.18
CA GLY A 244 -6.69 -1.76 26.20
C GLY A 244 -5.68 -0.66 26.52
N ALA A 245 -5.21 0.05 25.49
CA ALA A 245 -4.27 1.15 25.63
C ALA A 245 -4.62 2.11 26.78
N VAL A 246 -3.57 2.50 27.52
CA VAL A 246 -3.61 3.56 28.54
C VAL A 246 -4.30 4.77 27.95
N ARG A 247 -5.34 5.25 28.63
CA ARG A 247 -6.06 6.46 28.23
C ARG A 247 -5.35 7.67 28.81
N ASP A 248 -5.21 8.70 28.00
CA ASP A 248 -4.83 10.03 28.46
C ASP A 248 -5.92 10.60 29.38
N SER A 249 -5.62 11.69 30.08
CA SER A 249 -6.58 12.38 30.96
C SER A 249 -7.82 12.93 30.24
N SER A 250 -7.87 12.90 28.91
CA SER A 250 -9.03 13.25 28.08
C SER A 250 -9.79 12.03 27.56
N GLY A 251 -9.44 10.82 28.02
CA GLY A 251 -10.02 9.56 27.57
C GLY A 251 -9.53 9.06 26.21
N ARG A 252 -8.59 9.78 25.56
CA ARG A 252 -7.99 9.40 24.28
C ARG A 252 -6.88 8.39 24.51
N ARG A 253 -6.80 7.35 23.69
CA ARG A 253 -5.80 6.30 23.83
C ARG A 253 -4.40 6.83 23.51
N TRP A 254 -3.45 6.57 24.40
CA TRP A 254 -2.04 6.77 24.15
C TRP A 254 -1.46 5.51 23.50
N LYS A 255 -0.92 5.66 22.30
CA LYS A 255 -0.39 4.54 21.52
C LYS A 255 0.98 4.13 22.06
N GLN A 256 1.10 2.86 22.44
CA GLN A 256 2.38 2.29 22.85
C GLN A 256 3.12 1.73 21.64
N VAL A 257 4.43 1.91 21.64
CA VAL A 257 5.37 1.36 20.68
C VAL A 257 6.09 0.19 21.36
N VAL A 258 6.03 -0.97 20.71
CA VAL A 258 6.89 -2.11 21.06
C VAL A 258 8.27 -1.80 20.52
N ASP A 259 9.28 -1.83 21.39
CA ASP A 259 10.66 -1.64 20.95
C ASP A 259 11.11 -2.80 20.06
N VAL A 260 11.60 -2.48 18.86
CA VAL A 260 12.07 -3.47 17.88
C VAL A 260 13.52 -3.18 17.53
N ALA A 261 14.42 -3.88 18.20
CA ALA A 261 15.86 -3.84 17.92
C ALA A 261 16.26 -4.75 16.74
N TYR A 262 15.43 -5.75 16.41
CA TYR A 262 15.64 -6.69 15.30
C TYR A 262 14.30 -7.15 14.73
N CYS A 263 14.19 -7.26 13.41
CA CYS A 263 12.99 -7.67 12.71
C CYS A 263 13.27 -8.86 11.77
N PRO A 264 12.84 -10.09 12.11
CA PRO A 264 13.16 -11.28 11.31
C PRO A 264 12.62 -11.27 9.87
N ILE A 265 11.58 -10.50 9.58
CA ILE A 265 11.05 -10.38 8.21
C ILE A 265 11.80 -9.32 7.39
N ALA A 266 12.54 -8.42 8.03
CA ALA A 266 13.36 -7.42 7.33
C ALA A 266 14.66 -8.03 6.82
N THR A 267 15.16 -7.48 5.71
CA THR A 267 16.44 -7.93 5.14
C THR A 267 17.56 -7.83 6.16
N GLU A 268 18.61 -8.64 5.96
CA GLU A 268 19.78 -8.59 6.83
C GLU A 268 20.46 -7.22 6.80
N ALA A 269 20.49 -6.57 5.64
CA ALA A 269 21.02 -5.22 5.48
C ALA A 269 20.26 -4.21 6.35
N ILE A 270 18.91 -4.25 6.36
CA ILE A 270 18.11 -3.40 7.25
C ILE A 270 18.42 -3.69 8.71
N ASN A 271 18.48 -4.97 9.11
CA ASN A 271 18.79 -5.32 10.50
C ASN A 271 20.20 -4.87 10.92
N ALA A 272 21.17 -4.88 10.01
CA ALA A 272 22.52 -4.37 10.25
C ALA A 272 22.54 -2.83 10.38
N ALA A 273 21.73 -2.10 9.60
CA ALA A 273 21.64 -0.65 9.64
C ALA A 273 20.79 -0.11 10.81
N LEU A 274 19.84 -0.92 11.30
CA LEU A 274 18.84 -0.51 12.29
C LEU A 274 19.43 0.08 13.58
N PRO A 275 20.50 -0.48 14.21
CA PRO A 275 21.08 0.10 15.42
C PRO A 275 21.58 1.55 15.25
N ALA A 276 22.28 1.84 14.15
CA ALA A 276 22.78 3.19 13.87
C ALA A 276 21.63 4.15 13.53
N ALA A 277 20.66 3.70 12.73
CA ALA A 277 19.48 4.48 12.38
C ALA A 277 18.63 4.85 13.61
N ARG A 278 18.52 3.93 14.58
CA ARG A 278 17.83 4.17 15.86
C ARG A 278 18.51 5.27 16.68
N GLN A 279 19.84 5.31 16.72
CA GLN A 279 20.58 6.36 17.43
C GLN A 279 20.31 7.75 16.84
N LEU A 280 20.23 7.85 15.51
CA LEU A 280 19.94 9.11 14.82
C LEU A 280 18.48 9.57 14.98
N ALA A 281 17.55 8.62 15.07
CA ALA A 281 16.13 8.91 15.29
C ALA A 281 15.81 9.28 16.75
N PHE A 282 16.74 9.09 17.68
CA PHE A 282 16.51 9.36 19.08
C PHE A 282 16.16 10.83 19.34
N GLY A 283 15.01 11.07 19.97
CA GLY A 283 14.51 12.43 20.23
C GLY A 283 13.88 13.14 19.02
N SER A 284 13.90 12.51 17.84
CA SER A 284 13.14 13.00 16.67
C SER A 284 11.68 12.53 16.77
N PRO A 285 10.70 13.41 16.51
CA PRO A 285 9.30 13.01 16.39
C PRO A 285 9.01 12.35 15.03
N GLU A 286 9.96 12.37 14.09
CA GLU A 286 9.76 11.84 12.75
C GLU A 286 9.87 10.32 12.71
N GLN A 287 9.04 9.70 11.88
CA GLN A 287 9.09 8.27 11.62
C GLN A 287 10.43 7.92 10.96
N LEU A 288 11.14 6.95 11.51
CA LEU A 288 12.36 6.45 10.89
C LEU A 288 11.99 5.65 9.64
N LEU A 289 12.73 5.83 8.55
CA LEU A 289 12.65 5.02 7.33
C LEU A 289 13.93 4.21 7.19
N LEU A 290 13.80 2.94 6.83
CA LEU A 290 14.90 2.13 6.30
C LEU A 290 14.40 1.47 5.01
N ARG A 291 15.07 1.76 3.90
CA ARG A 291 14.81 1.15 2.60
C ARG A 291 16.07 0.48 2.11
N ASP A 292 15.96 -0.82 1.83
CA ASP A 292 17.01 -1.61 1.20
C ASP A 292 16.67 -1.79 -0.28
N THR A 293 17.65 -1.61 -1.16
CA THR A 293 17.50 -1.81 -2.59
C THR A 293 18.73 -2.52 -3.14
N THR A 294 18.61 -3.04 -4.36
CA THR A 294 19.69 -3.82 -4.99
C THR A 294 20.92 -2.98 -5.30
N GLU A 295 20.76 -1.70 -5.66
CA GLU A 295 21.87 -0.83 -6.06
C GLU A 295 22.38 0.09 -4.94
N ASP A 296 21.54 0.39 -3.95
CA ASP A 296 21.88 1.30 -2.86
C ASP A 296 22.07 0.52 -1.54
N ALA A 297 23.01 0.97 -0.70
CA ALA A 297 22.99 0.57 0.70
C ALA A 297 21.70 1.07 1.38
N VAL A 298 21.37 0.57 2.57
CA VAL A 298 20.14 0.97 3.28
C VAL A 298 20.03 2.49 3.41
N VAL A 299 18.97 3.04 2.82
CA VAL A 299 18.67 4.48 2.79
C VAL A 299 17.66 4.85 3.87
N THR A 300 17.91 5.98 4.54
CA THR A 300 17.00 6.55 5.54
C THR A 300 16.34 7.87 5.12
N ASP A 301 16.89 8.56 4.11
CA ASP A 301 16.26 9.75 3.54
C ASP A 301 15.11 9.36 2.60
N GLY A 302 13.88 9.69 2.99
CA GLY A 302 12.69 9.38 2.21
C GLY A 302 12.59 10.10 0.86
N GLN A 303 13.34 11.19 0.66
CA GLN A 303 13.34 11.95 -0.60
C GLN A 303 14.40 11.47 -1.60
N GLN A 304 15.39 10.70 -1.14
CA GLN A 304 16.41 10.13 -2.01
C GLN A 304 15.77 9.23 -3.06
N ILE A 305 16.20 9.39 -4.32
CA ILE A 305 15.86 8.46 -5.39
C ILE A 305 16.77 7.24 -5.25
N VAL A 306 16.15 6.07 -5.14
CA VAL A 306 16.80 4.77 -5.03
C VAL A 306 16.37 3.90 -6.20
N THR A 307 17.17 2.89 -6.53
CA THR A 307 16.90 1.98 -7.65
C THR A 307 16.80 0.55 -7.18
N GLU A 308 15.71 -0.13 -7.57
CA GLU A 308 15.56 -1.57 -7.38
C GLU A 308 15.65 -2.31 -8.71
N VAL A 309 16.46 -3.38 -8.74
CA VAL A 309 16.60 -4.25 -9.91
C VAL A 309 15.70 -5.47 -9.74
N VAL A 310 14.73 -5.62 -10.63
CA VAL A 310 13.83 -6.77 -10.65
C VAL A 310 14.32 -7.76 -11.69
N PRO A 311 14.73 -8.99 -11.30
CA PRO A 311 15.22 -10.00 -12.23
C PRO A 311 14.23 -10.25 -13.38
N GLY A 312 14.71 -10.15 -14.62
CA GLY A 312 13.90 -10.31 -15.83
C GLY A 312 13.13 -9.07 -16.28
N PHE A 313 12.99 -8.04 -15.43
CA PHE A 313 12.16 -6.86 -15.68
C PHE A 313 12.91 -5.53 -15.61
N GLY A 314 14.18 -5.52 -15.21
CA GLY A 314 15.05 -4.35 -15.27
C GLY A 314 15.04 -3.51 -13.99
N ALA A 315 15.61 -2.30 -14.07
CA ALA A 315 15.83 -1.41 -12.95
C ALA A 315 14.75 -0.31 -12.88
N PHE A 316 14.24 -0.06 -11.67
CA PHE A 316 13.20 0.93 -11.41
C PHE A 316 13.65 1.91 -10.34
N SER A 317 13.76 3.19 -10.71
CA SER A 317 14.05 4.27 -9.78
C SER A 317 12.77 4.85 -9.18
N PHE A 318 12.78 5.07 -7.87
CA PHE A 318 11.66 5.63 -7.11
C PHE A 318 12.17 6.38 -5.87
N ARG A 319 11.34 7.23 -5.25
CA ARG A 319 11.67 7.85 -3.94
C ARG A 319 11.71 6.78 -2.84
N ALA A 320 12.75 6.73 -2.01
CA ALA A 320 12.88 5.73 -0.94
C ALA A 320 11.65 5.68 -0.01
N GLY A 321 11.10 6.85 0.31
CA GLY A 321 9.88 7.02 1.11
C GLY A 321 8.59 6.70 0.34
N GLY A 322 8.63 6.70 -0.99
CA GLY A 322 7.51 6.39 -1.88
C GLY A 322 7.12 4.91 -1.87
N PHE A 323 6.08 4.58 -2.65
CA PHE A 323 5.62 3.21 -2.82
C PHE A 323 6.50 2.45 -3.83
N PHE A 324 6.94 1.27 -3.41
CA PHE A 324 7.48 0.21 -4.26
C PHE A 324 7.28 -1.10 -3.50
N GLN A 325 7.15 -2.21 -4.21
CA GLN A 325 6.83 -3.50 -3.61
C GLN A 325 7.91 -3.91 -2.59
N ASN A 326 7.49 -4.31 -1.38
CA ASN A 326 8.41 -4.53 -0.26
C ASN A 326 9.00 -5.95 -0.21
N ASN A 327 8.63 -6.83 -1.13
CA ASN A 327 9.17 -8.19 -1.20
C ASN A 327 9.73 -8.41 -2.60
N SER A 328 11.02 -8.13 -2.77
CA SER A 328 11.70 -8.27 -4.06
C SER A 328 11.75 -9.71 -4.57
N SER A 329 11.77 -10.68 -3.65
CA SER A 329 11.91 -12.10 -4.01
C SER A 329 10.74 -12.66 -4.84
N ILE A 330 9.52 -12.15 -4.62
CA ILE A 330 8.32 -12.63 -5.34
C ILE A 330 8.04 -11.85 -6.63
N LEU A 331 8.70 -10.71 -6.85
CA LEU A 331 8.37 -9.80 -7.95
C LEU A 331 8.45 -10.45 -9.33
N PRO A 332 9.47 -11.27 -9.67
CA PRO A 332 9.53 -11.86 -11.00
C PRO A 332 8.29 -12.72 -11.32
N ALA A 333 7.89 -13.59 -10.38
CA ALA A 333 6.71 -14.43 -10.55
C ALA A 333 5.41 -13.60 -10.55
N PHE A 334 5.33 -12.59 -9.69
CA PHE A 334 4.15 -11.73 -9.59
C PHE A 334 3.93 -10.88 -10.85
N VAL A 335 4.97 -10.22 -11.36
CA VAL A 335 4.90 -9.41 -12.57
C VAL A 335 4.57 -10.28 -13.78
N GLN A 336 5.22 -11.44 -13.91
CA GLN A 336 4.93 -12.37 -14.99
C GLN A 336 3.45 -12.80 -14.97
N HIS A 337 2.91 -13.10 -13.79
CA HIS A 337 1.51 -13.45 -13.63
C HIS A 337 0.55 -12.35 -14.10
N VAL A 338 0.84 -11.10 -13.76
CA VAL A 338 0.04 -9.94 -14.19
C VAL A 338 0.11 -9.76 -15.70
N ILE A 339 1.29 -9.91 -16.31
CA ILE A 339 1.47 -9.83 -17.76
C ILE A 339 0.68 -10.93 -18.46
N ASP A 340 0.80 -12.19 -18.01
CA ASP A 340 0.10 -13.31 -18.63
C ASP A 340 -1.43 -13.15 -18.53
N ALA A 341 -1.93 -12.66 -17.39
CA ALA A 341 -3.34 -12.35 -17.21
C ALA A 341 -3.81 -11.20 -18.13
N ALA A 342 -2.99 -10.17 -18.33
CA ALA A 342 -3.32 -9.03 -19.20
C ALA A 342 -3.29 -9.41 -20.69
N VAL A 343 -2.38 -10.29 -21.10
CA VAL A 343 -2.33 -10.82 -22.47
C VAL A 343 -3.51 -11.78 -22.73
N GLY A 344 -3.89 -12.55 -21.72
CA GLY A 344 -4.96 -13.54 -21.80
C GLY A 344 -4.56 -14.80 -22.61
N PRO A 345 -5.44 -15.82 -22.67
CA PRO A 345 -5.13 -17.11 -23.27
C PRO A 345 -4.99 -17.11 -24.80
N GLY A 346 -5.16 -15.97 -25.47
CA GLY A 346 -5.08 -15.85 -26.93
C GLY A 346 -5.93 -16.90 -27.63
N GLU A 347 -7.27 -16.80 -27.55
CA GLU A 347 -8.11 -17.74 -28.28
C GLU A 347 -7.76 -17.72 -29.77
N ALA A 348 -7.63 -18.90 -30.38
CA ALA A 348 -7.41 -19.04 -31.81
C ALA A 348 -8.63 -18.47 -32.57
N GLY A 349 -8.52 -17.19 -32.95
CA GLY A 349 -9.59 -16.42 -33.61
C GLY A 349 -10.18 -15.26 -32.78
N GLY A 350 -9.73 -15.03 -31.55
CA GLY A 350 -10.13 -13.89 -30.70
C GLY A 350 -9.19 -12.68 -30.83
N ASN A 351 -9.71 -11.47 -30.62
CA ASN A 351 -8.90 -10.24 -30.57
C ASN A 351 -7.95 -10.28 -29.36
N VAL A 352 -6.65 -10.43 -29.61
CA VAL A 352 -5.61 -10.31 -28.59
C VAL A 352 -5.45 -8.84 -28.21
N PRO A 353 -5.41 -8.48 -26.91
CA PRO A 353 -5.15 -7.12 -26.49
C PRO A 353 -3.80 -6.62 -27.02
N ASP A 354 -3.80 -5.48 -27.72
CA ASP A 354 -2.58 -4.85 -28.25
C ASP A 354 -2.29 -3.50 -27.57
N VAL A 355 -3.20 -3.01 -26.72
CA VAL A 355 -3.02 -1.83 -25.86
C VAL A 355 -3.14 -2.22 -24.39
N LEU A 356 -2.22 -1.73 -23.56
CA LEU A 356 -2.29 -1.84 -22.10
C LEU A 356 -2.57 -0.48 -21.48
N LEU A 357 -3.57 -0.41 -20.61
CA LEU A 357 -3.78 0.68 -19.68
C LEU A 357 -3.39 0.24 -18.26
N ASP A 358 -2.43 0.92 -17.66
CA ASP A 358 -2.00 0.73 -16.27
C ASP A 358 -2.52 1.90 -15.42
N VAL A 359 -3.54 1.64 -14.59
CA VAL A 359 -4.18 2.65 -13.73
C VAL A 359 -3.60 2.53 -12.32
N TYR A 360 -3.20 3.66 -11.74
CA TYR A 360 -2.37 3.73 -10.53
C TYR A 360 -0.96 3.18 -10.80
N CYS A 361 -0.38 3.55 -11.95
CA CYS A 361 0.85 2.94 -12.43
C CYS A 361 2.09 3.25 -11.58
N GLY A 362 2.01 4.23 -10.66
CA GLY A 362 3.15 4.68 -9.86
C GLY A 362 4.34 5.06 -10.74
N VAL A 363 5.50 4.46 -10.48
CA VAL A 363 6.74 4.64 -11.26
C VAL A 363 6.80 3.81 -12.55
N GLY A 364 5.66 3.32 -13.02
CA GLY A 364 5.50 2.57 -14.26
C GLY A 364 5.86 1.08 -14.16
N PHE A 365 5.76 0.48 -12.97
CA PHE A 365 6.28 -0.86 -12.72
C PHE A 365 5.66 -1.92 -13.64
N PHE A 366 4.33 -2.04 -13.70
CA PHE A 366 3.68 -3.00 -14.59
C PHE A 366 3.70 -2.55 -16.04
N ALA A 367 3.39 -1.28 -16.32
CA ALA A 367 3.44 -0.70 -17.65
C ALA A 367 4.75 -0.98 -18.41
N ILE A 368 5.89 -0.67 -17.79
CA ILE A 368 7.21 -0.85 -18.42
C ILE A 368 7.55 -2.34 -18.53
N SER A 369 7.29 -3.13 -17.49
CA SER A 369 7.53 -4.58 -17.48
C SER A 369 6.76 -5.31 -18.59
N ALA A 370 5.53 -4.87 -18.86
CA ALA A 370 4.65 -5.44 -19.86
C ALA A 370 4.88 -4.90 -21.28
N ALA A 371 5.67 -3.82 -21.45
CA ALA A 371 5.68 -3.03 -22.68
C ALA A 371 6.02 -3.82 -23.96
N LYS A 372 6.83 -4.87 -23.87
CA LYS A 372 7.19 -5.74 -25.01
C LYS A 372 6.03 -6.60 -25.52
N ARG A 373 4.97 -6.76 -24.73
CA ARG A 373 3.80 -7.57 -25.08
C ARG A 373 2.68 -6.79 -25.75
N PHE A 374 2.75 -5.46 -25.73
CA PHE A 374 1.71 -4.58 -26.24
C PHE A 374 2.28 -3.63 -27.30
N ARG A 375 1.47 -3.25 -28.28
CA ARG A 375 1.81 -2.22 -29.27
C ARG A 375 1.89 -0.84 -28.61
N LEU A 376 1.02 -0.56 -27.66
CA LEU A 376 0.94 0.72 -26.94
C LEU A 376 0.68 0.48 -25.44
N VAL A 377 1.40 1.20 -24.58
CA VAL A 377 1.17 1.20 -23.13
C VAL A 377 0.88 2.61 -22.64
N LEU A 378 -0.16 2.75 -21.81
CA LEU A 378 -0.57 4.01 -21.23
C LEU A 378 -0.66 3.86 -19.71
N GLY A 379 0.14 4.63 -18.97
CA GLY A 379 0.12 4.67 -17.51
C GLY A 379 -0.56 5.94 -16.99
N VAL A 380 -1.37 5.81 -15.94
CA VAL A 380 -2.06 6.94 -15.30
C VAL A 380 -1.78 6.91 -13.80
N GLU A 381 -1.29 8.01 -13.28
CA GLU A 381 -0.93 8.17 -11.87
C GLU A 381 -1.21 9.62 -11.43
N VAL A 382 -1.63 9.83 -10.19
CA VAL A 382 -1.94 11.17 -9.66
C VAL A 382 -0.70 11.91 -9.16
N ASP A 383 0.33 11.19 -8.69
CA ASP A 383 1.61 11.76 -8.29
C ASP A 383 2.49 12.10 -9.50
N SER A 384 2.63 13.39 -9.78
CA SER A 384 3.48 13.91 -10.87
C SER A 384 4.96 13.53 -10.72
N THR A 385 5.45 13.33 -9.50
CA THR A 385 6.81 12.85 -9.27
C THR A 385 6.94 11.41 -9.74
N ALA A 386 6.00 10.54 -9.36
CA ALA A 386 5.99 9.14 -9.78
C ALA A 386 5.91 9.01 -11.30
N VAL A 387 5.09 9.83 -11.96
CA VAL A 387 5.02 9.91 -13.44
C VAL A 387 6.34 10.34 -14.07
N SER A 388 7.01 11.35 -13.50
CA SER A 388 8.31 11.79 -14.00
C SER A 388 9.35 10.67 -13.90
N LEU A 389 9.33 9.91 -12.79
CA LEU A 389 10.19 8.74 -12.60
C LEU A 389 9.80 7.59 -13.53
N ALA A 390 8.51 7.39 -13.82
CA ALA A 390 8.05 6.40 -14.80
C ALA A 390 8.59 6.70 -16.21
N GLN A 391 8.58 7.97 -16.63
CA GLN A 391 9.18 8.39 -17.89
C GLN A 391 10.69 8.15 -17.94
N LEU A 392 11.40 8.43 -16.83
CA LEU A 392 12.83 8.16 -16.72
C LEU A 392 13.13 6.66 -16.75
N ASN A 393 12.36 5.84 -16.03
CA ASN A 393 12.49 4.39 -16.00
C ASN A 393 12.26 3.79 -17.40
N ALA A 394 11.19 4.22 -18.09
CA ALA A 394 10.91 3.78 -19.45
C ALA A 394 12.06 4.15 -20.42
N LYS A 395 12.57 5.38 -20.32
CA LYS A 395 13.73 5.84 -21.11
C LYS A 395 14.99 5.02 -20.80
N ALA A 396 15.30 4.79 -19.53
CA ALA A 396 16.47 4.02 -19.10
C ALA A 396 16.43 2.57 -19.59
N GLN A 397 15.23 1.99 -19.73
CA GLN A 397 15.02 0.64 -20.23
C GLN A 397 14.76 0.57 -21.75
N GLY A 398 14.83 1.69 -22.48
CA GLY A 398 14.62 1.74 -23.92
C GLY A 398 13.17 1.47 -24.36
N VAL A 399 12.20 1.67 -23.47
CA VAL A 399 10.77 1.49 -23.75
C VAL A 399 10.22 2.76 -24.41
N SER A 400 9.96 2.70 -25.71
CA SER A 400 9.49 3.84 -26.52
C SER A 400 7.97 3.84 -26.76
N ASN A 401 7.29 2.73 -26.51
CA ASN A 401 5.85 2.54 -26.74
C ASN A 401 5.01 2.75 -25.47
N ALA A 402 5.59 3.26 -24.39
CA ALA A 402 4.89 3.60 -23.15
C ALA A 402 4.78 5.12 -22.98
N SER A 403 3.62 5.60 -22.54
CA SER A 403 3.38 7.01 -22.19
C SER A 403 2.69 7.10 -20.84
N PHE A 404 3.07 8.09 -20.04
CA PHE A 404 2.59 8.26 -18.66
C PHE A 404 1.94 9.63 -18.47
N LEU A 405 0.79 9.65 -17.80
CA LEU A 405 0.00 10.85 -17.57
C LEU A 405 -0.21 11.08 -16.07
N ALA A 406 0.14 12.29 -15.62
CA ALA A 406 -0.20 12.79 -14.29
C ALA A 406 -1.67 13.23 -14.26
N ALA A 407 -2.57 12.32 -13.89
CA ALA A 407 -4.00 12.60 -13.84
C ALA A 407 -4.73 11.62 -12.92
N ASP A 408 -5.96 11.96 -12.57
CA ASP A 408 -6.88 10.97 -12.00
C ASP A 408 -7.24 9.88 -13.04
N ALA A 409 -7.68 8.73 -12.54
CA ALA A 409 -8.02 7.57 -13.36
C ALA A 409 -9.06 7.87 -14.44
N SER A 410 -10.03 8.78 -14.18
CA SER A 410 -11.11 9.08 -15.13
C SER A 410 -10.62 9.85 -16.36
N GLN A 411 -9.67 10.77 -16.17
CA GLN A 411 -9.04 11.50 -17.29
C GLN A 411 -8.18 10.58 -18.17
N GLY A 412 -7.50 9.60 -17.56
CA GLY A 412 -6.76 8.58 -18.29
C GLY A 412 -7.65 7.73 -19.20
N LEU A 413 -8.79 7.28 -18.67
CA LEU A 413 -9.81 6.56 -19.44
C LEU A 413 -10.37 7.42 -20.60
N LEU A 414 -10.61 8.71 -20.35
CA LEU A 414 -11.10 9.63 -21.39
C LEU A 414 -10.09 9.81 -22.54
N ARG A 415 -8.78 9.90 -22.24
CA ARG A 415 -7.72 9.98 -23.26
C ARG A 415 -7.71 8.76 -24.18
N ILE A 416 -7.92 7.56 -23.62
CA ILE A 416 -8.05 6.33 -24.41
C ILE A 416 -9.30 6.37 -25.28
N ALA A 417 -10.43 6.81 -24.74
CA ALA A 417 -11.67 6.96 -25.52
C ALA A 417 -11.49 7.90 -26.72
N GLN A 418 -10.74 8.99 -26.53
CA GLN A 418 -10.44 9.98 -27.57
C GLN A 418 -9.50 9.43 -28.65
N GLN A 419 -8.67 8.43 -28.34
CA GLN A 419 -7.95 7.63 -29.33
C GLN A 419 -8.94 6.66 -29.99
N ALA A 420 -9.92 7.21 -30.72
CA ALA A 420 -11.12 6.57 -31.30
C ALA A 420 -10.86 5.47 -32.36
N SER A 421 -9.62 4.98 -32.44
CA SER A 421 -9.16 3.91 -33.33
C SER A 421 -8.73 2.64 -32.59
N VAL A 422 -8.90 2.56 -31.27
CA VAL A 422 -8.66 1.33 -30.50
C VAL A 422 -10.02 0.75 -30.06
N ALA A 423 -10.32 -0.47 -30.48
CA ALA A 423 -11.53 -1.16 -30.00
C ALA A 423 -11.32 -1.59 -28.54
N ALA A 424 -12.37 -1.54 -27.71
CA ALA A 424 -12.27 -1.93 -26.30
C ALA A 424 -11.77 -3.37 -26.12
N SER A 425 -12.11 -4.27 -27.06
CA SER A 425 -11.62 -5.65 -27.10
C SER A 425 -10.10 -5.78 -27.29
N GLN A 426 -9.42 -4.71 -27.66
CA GLN A 426 -7.96 -4.67 -27.84
C GLN A 426 -7.24 -4.07 -26.63
N ILE A 427 -7.98 -3.69 -25.57
CA ILE A 427 -7.43 -3.02 -24.39
C ILE A 427 -7.42 -3.98 -23.21
N ALA A 428 -6.23 -4.25 -22.68
CA ALA A 428 -6.06 -4.83 -21.36
C ALA A 428 -5.95 -3.70 -20.33
N VAL A 429 -6.54 -3.89 -19.15
CA VAL A 429 -6.47 -2.91 -18.06
C VAL A 429 -5.90 -3.57 -16.82
N VAL A 430 -4.79 -3.02 -16.31
CA VAL A 430 -4.21 -3.36 -15.01
C VAL A 430 -4.57 -2.23 -14.04
N ILE A 431 -5.03 -2.61 -12.85
CA ILE A 431 -5.44 -1.66 -11.81
C ILE A 431 -4.84 -2.14 -10.48
N ASP A 432 -3.97 -1.34 -9.88
CA ASP A 432 -3.38 -1.58 -8.55
C ASP A 432 -3.78 -0.44 -7.59
N PRO A 433 -5.05 -0.39 -7.14
CA PRO A 433 -5.56 0.76 -6.38
C PRO A 433 -5.09 0.73 -4.92
N PRO A 434 -5.16 1.86 -4.20
CA PRO A 434 -4.94 1.88 -2.75
C PRO A 434 -6.00 1.07 -2.00
N ARG A 435 -5.81 0.84 -0.69
CA ARG A 435 -6.70 0.02 0.17
C ARG A 435 -8.19 0.36 0.09
N GLN A 436 -8.54 1.62 -0.23
CA GLN A 436 -9.94 2.05 -0.39
C GLN A 436 -10.62 1.44 -1.63
N GLY A 437 -9.85 0.83 -2.52
CA GLY A 437 -10.32 0.28 -3.79
C GLY A 437 -10.61 1.38 -4.82
N LEU A 438 -11.39 1.02 -5.84
CA LEU A 438 -11.92 1.96 -6.82
C LEU A 438 -13.10 2.72 -6.22
N VAL A 439 -13.05 4.05 -6.26
CA VAL A 439 -14.24 4.87 -5.96
C VAL A 439 -15.33 4.63 -7.00
N VAL A 440 -16.57 4.48 -6.55
CA VAL A 440 -17.75 4.11 -7.36
C VAL A 440 -17.90 4.95 -8.63
N LEU A 441 -17.54 6.24 -8.60
CA LEU A 441 -17.58 7.10 -9.78
C LEU A 441 -16.57 6.68 -10.86
N SER A 442 -15.35 6.29 -10.50
CA SER A 442 -14.36 5.78 -11.46
C SER A 442 -14.81 4.46 -12.09
N PHE A 443 -15.53 3.62 -11.34
CA PHE A 443 -16.11 2.39 -11.84
C PHE A 443 -17.31 2.64 -12.78
N ILE A 444 -18.18 3.60 -12.46
CA ILE A 444 -19.27 4.03 -13.36
C ILE A 444 -18.70 4.60 -14.66
N TRP A 445 -17.63 5.41 -14.61
CA TRP A 445 -16.96 5.89 -15.81
C TRP A 445 -16.30 4.76 -16.62
N PHE A 446 -15.73 3.76 -15.96
CA PHE A 446 -15.22 2.55 -16.62
C PHE A 446 -16.34 1.77 -17.34
N LEU A 447 -17.49 1.57 -16.71
CA LEU A 447 -18.66 0.94 -17.34
C LEU A 447 -19.22 1.79 -18.49
N LEU A 448 -19.29 3.11 -18.32
CA LEU A 448 -19.71 4.04 -19.38
C LEU A 448 -18.73 4.04 -20.55
N LEU A 449 -17.44 3.82 -20.33
CA LEU A 449 -16.44 3.68 -21.38
C LEU A 449 -16.67 2.41 -22.21
N LEU A 450 -16.91 1.28 -21.57
CA LEU A 450 -17.26 0.03 -22.27
C LEU A 450 -18.53 0.21 -23.14
N LEU A 451 -19.54 0.91 -22.60
CA LEU A 451 -20.76 1.25 -23.32
C LEU A 451 -20.52 2.24 -24.48
N LEU A 452 -19.72 3.29 -24.27
CA LEU A 452 -19.45 4.31 -25.29
C LEU A 452 -18.67 3.73 -26.47
N VAL A 453 -17.68 2.88 -26.20
CA VAL A 453 -16.91 2.20 -27.25
C VAL A 453 -17.80 1.22 -28.02
N ALA A 454 -18.69 0.50 -27.34
CA ALA A 454 -19.69 -0.36 -27.99
C ALA A 454 -20.66 0.45 -28.87
N VAL A 455 -21.13 1.62 -28.41
CA VAL A 455 -22.02 2.51 -29.19
C VAL A 455 -21.32 3.11 -30.41
N VAL A 456 -20.06 3.53 -30.28
CA VAL A 456 -19.26 4.05 -31.42
C VAL A 456 -19.01 2.96 -32.46
N LEU A 457 -18.75 1.72 -32.04
CA LEU A 457 -18.63 0.56 -32.94
C LEU A 457 -19.95 0.27 -33.67
N LEU A 458 -21.09 0.27 -32.95
CA LEU A 458 -22.42 0.11 -33.53
C LEU A 458 -22.76 1.21 -34.55
N LEU A 459 -22.42 2.46 -34.26
CA LEU A 459 -22.62 3.59 -35.18
C LEU A 459 -21.72 3.49 -36.41
N LYS A 460 -20.45 3.08 -36.26
CA LYS A 460 -19.56 2.81 -37.41
C LYS A 460 -20.09 1.68 -38.29
N MET A 461 -20.63 0.60 -37.71
CA MET A 461 -21.28 -0.48 -38.47
C MET A 461 -22.53 0.01 -39.22
N PHE A 462 -23.32 0.91 -38.62
CA PHE A 462 -24.50 1.49 -39.27
C PHE A 462 -24.16 2.48 -40.39
N ILE A 463 -23.05 3.21 -40.27
CA ILE A 463 -22.61 4.20 -41.26
C ILE A 463 -21.82 3.55 -42.42
N LEU A 464 -21.14 2.43 -42.18
CA LEU A 464 -20.35 1.71 -43.19
C LEU A 464 -21.05 0.50 -43.82
N SER A 465 -22.31 0.23 -43.47
CA SER A 465 -23.11 -0.77 -44.19
C SER A 465 -23.53 -0.16 -45.55
N PRO A 466 -23.04 -0.66 -46.69
CA PRO A 466 -23.47 -0.14 -47.99
C PRO A 466 -24.95 -0.44 -48.14
N LYS A 467 -25.77 0.60 -48.30
CA LYS A 467 -27.13 0.41 -48.81
C LYS A 467 -27.01 -0.18 -50.21
N CYS A 468 -27.23 -1.49 -50.31
CA CYS A 468 -27.81 -2.12 -51.48
C CYS A 468 -29.19 -1.50 -51.70
N ILE A 469 -29.28 -0.49 -52.58
CA ILE A 469 -30.39 -0.25 -53.50
C ILE A 469 -29.76 0.22 -54.81
#